data_AF-A0A917DH60-F1
#
_entry.id   AF-A0A917DH60-F1
#
_cell.length_a   1.000
_cell.length_b   1.000
_cell.length_c   1.000
_cell.angle_alpha   90.00
_cell.angle_beta   90.00
_cell.angle_gamma   90.00
#
_symmetry.space_group_name_H-M   'P 1'
#
loop_
_entity.id
_entity.type
_entity.pdbx_description
1 polymer ?
#
loop_
_entity_poly.entity_id
_entity_poly.type
_entity_poly.pdbx_seq_one_letter_code
_entity_poly.pdbx_strand_id
1 'polypeptide(L)'
;MAIAETDALDVDADRDDVEFLLGLARAFGGAILFALPMFMTMEMWEIGASIDAGRFLAFLVMGLLVMILLAYYSGFEEADGPLDALLDGIVAFGVGMVTSIAILWVLGILKAGSSFSDVVGMAAVQAVPAGMGAVLARKQLGAGDQAGATRKGYAAELFLMLAGALFMALNVAPTEEMLLIAVSMTPGRTMGLMALSVILLHLFVYTVGFAGQEERAEGVGFWRTFLHFTVAGYGLVLVASCYVLWTFGSLDGGSLSLAATTSVVLGFPAALGAGIARLVV
;
A
#
# COMPACT_ATOMS: atom_id res chain seq x y z
N MET A 1 -43.51 -3.44 29.25
CA MET A 1 -42.07 -3.27 29.56
C MET A 1 -41.23 -4.28 28.78
N ALA A 2 -41.56 -5.58 28.76
CA ALA A 2 -40.82 -6.59 27.98
C ALA A 2 -40.84 -6.42 26.44
N ILE A 3 -41.91 -5.85 25.85
CA ILE A 3 -42.01 -5.69 24.37
C ILE A 3 -41.06 -4.61 23.84
N ALA A 4 -40.83 -3.55 24.63
CA ALA A 4 -39.91 -2.46 24.25
C ALA A 4 -38.44 -2.87 24.34
N GLU A 5 -38.12 -3.90 25.13
CA GLU A 5 -36.77 -4.42 25.31
C GLU A 5 -36.39 -5.37 24.16
N THR A 6 -37.34 -6.16 23.64
CA THR A 6 -37.16 -6.95 22.41
C THR A 6 -37.06 -6.09 21.14
N ASP A 7 -37.87 -5.04 21.00
CA ASP A 7 -37.76 -4.12 19.84
C ASP A 7 -36.44 -3.34 19.87
N ALA A 8 -35.91 -2.99 21.05
CA ALA A 8 -34.61 -2.33 21.16
C ALA A 8 -33.45 -3.28 20.80
N LEU A 9 -33.51 -4.54 21.24
CA LEU A 9 -32.50 -5.56 20.93
C LEU A 9 -32.48 -5.94 19.42
N ASP A 10 -33.63 -5.95 18.76
CA ASP A 10 -33.75 -6.29 17.33
C ASP A 10 -33.26 -5.12 16.44
N VAL A 11 -33.53 -3.87 16.86
CA VAL A 11 -33.05 -2.66 16.17
C VAL A 11 -31.53 -2.47 16.33
N ASP A 12 -30.95 -2.81 17.48
CA ASP A 12 -29.51 -2.76 17.68
C ASP A 12 -28.78 -3.85 16.86
N ALA A 13 -29.35 -5.07 16.76
CA ALA A 13 -28.78 -6.14 15.93
C ALA A 13 -28.79 -5.81 14.42
N ASP A 14 -29.89 -5.27 13.89
CA ASP A 14 -29.99 -4.87 12.47
C ASP A 14 -29.03 -3.70 12.15
N ARG A 15 -28.77 -2.81 13.14
CA ARG A 15 -27.81 -1.72 13.00
C ARG A 15 -26.37 -2.21 12.96
N ASP A 16 -26.00 -3.16 13.81
CA ASP A 16 -24.67 -3.76 13.86
C ASP A 16 -24.36 -4.54 12.56
N ASP A 17 -25.34 -5.27 12.03
CA ASP A 17 -25.22 -6.00 10.77
C ASP A 17 -25.02 -5.05 9.57
N VAL A 18 -25.75 -3.93 9.51
CA VAL A 18 -25.60 -2.92 8.46
C VAL A 18 -24.23 -2.25 8.54
N GLU A 19 -23.75 -1.92 9.74
CA GLU A 19 -22.44 -1.30 9.93
C GLU A 19 -21.31 -2.25 9.51
N PHE A 20 -21.43 -3.54 9.88
CA PHE A 20 -20.52 -4.58 9.44
C PHE A 20 -20.48 -4.72 7.91
N LEU A 21 -21.64 -4.79 7.25
CA LEU A 21 -21.73 -4.91 5.79
C LEU A 21 -21.14 -3.68 5.07
N LEU A 22 -21.37 -2.47 5.60
CA LEU A 22 -20.77 -1.25 5.08
C LEU A 22 -19.25 -1.25 5.27
N GLY A 23 -18.75 -1.72 6.41
CA GLY A 23 -17.32 -1.90 6.67
C GLY A 23 -16.67 -2.87 5.68
N LEU A 24 -17.35 -3.98 5.39
CA LEU A 24 -16.92 -4.98 4.43
C LEU A 24 -16.92 -4.42 3.00
N ALA A 25 -17.98 -3.72 2.59
CA ALA A 25 -18.07 -3.09 1.27
C ALA A 25 -16.95 -2.08 1.02
N ARG A 26 -16.58 -1.28 2.03
CA ARG A 26 -15.45 -0.35 1.95
C ARG A 26 -14.11 -1.07 1.82
N ALA A 27 -13.94 -2.19 2.53
CA ALA A 27 -12.73 -3.00 2.45
C ALA A 27 -12.55 -3.60 1.05
N PHE A 28 -13.60 -4.21 0.48
CA PHE A 28 -13.58 -4.72 -0.89
C PHE A 28 -13.40 -3.59 -1.92
N GLY A 29 -14.10 -2.46 -1.76
CA GLY A 29 -13.95 -1.30 -2.64
C GLY A 29 -12.51 -0.74 -2.63
N GLY A 30 -11.90 -0.66 -1.45
CA GLY A 30 -10.50 -0.31 -1.28
C GLY A 30 -9.55 -1.30 -1.96
N ALA A 31 -9.76 -2.60 -1.72
CA ALA A 31 -8.98 -3.64 -2.35
C ALA A 31 -9.02 -3.56 -3.88
N ILE A 32 -10.20 -3.36 -4.46
CA ILE A 32 -10.39 -3.21 -5.90
C ILE A 32 -9.67 -1.97 -6.42
N LEU A 33 -9.92 -0.80 -5.83
CA LEU A 33 -9.37 0.47 -6.32
C LEU A 33 -7.84 0.49 -6.28
N PHE A 34 -7.26 -0.05 -5.20
CA PHE A 34 -5.82 -0.02 -4.98
C PHE A 34 -5.07 -1.09 -5.77
N ALA A 35 -5.65 -2.28 -5.98
CA ALA A 35 -5.03 -3.32 -6.79
C ALA A 35 -5.48 -3.32 -8.26
N LEU A 36 -6.28 -2.34 -8.70
CA LEU A 36 -6.80 -2.29 -10.07
C LEU A 36 -5.69 -2.39 -11.14
N PRO A 37 -4.59 -1.62 -11.08
CA PRO A 37 -3.51 -1.76 -12.07
C PRO A 37 -2.92 -3.19 -12.12
N MET A 38 -2.77 -3.84 -10.96
CA MET A 38 -2.29 -5.21 -10.85
C MET A 38 -3.27 -6.23 -11.44
N PHE A 39 -4.58 -6.01 -11.24
CA PHE A 39 -5.61 -6.87 -11.82
C PHE A 39 -5.64 -6.82 -13.35
N MET A 40 -5.11 -5.75 -13.94
CA MET A 40 -5.25 -5.47 -15.38
C MET A 40 -3.98 -5.79 -16.18
N THR A 41 -2.88 -6.15 -15.53
CA THR A 41 -1.57 -6.36 -16.18
C THR A 41 -1.22 -7.84 -16.24
N MET A 42 -0.85 -8.30 -17.44
CA MET A 42 -0.61 -9.71 -17.73
C MET A 42 0.61 -10.25 -16.97
N GLU A 43 1.62 -9.40 -16.79
CA GLU A 43 2.85 -9.66 -16.08
C GLU A 43 2.57 -10.11 -14.63
N MET A 44 1.55 -9.54 -13.96
CA MET A 44 1.22 -9.92 -12.58
C MET A 44 0.61 -11.31 -12.48
N TRP A 45 -0.15 -11.72 -13.49
CA TRP A 45 -0.79 -13.02 -13.51
C TRP A 45 0.25 -14.11 -13.78
N GLU A 46 1.21 -13.85 -14.66
CA GLU A 46 2.27 -14.81 -15.00
C GLU A 46 3.37 -14.91 -13.93
N ILE A 47 3.72 -13.79 -13.30
CA ILE A 47 4.72 -13.75 -12.22
C ILE A 47 4.31 -14.63 -11.03
N GLY A 48 3.01 -14.67 -10.70
CA GLY A 48 2.49 -15.53 -9.63
C GLY A 48 2.80 -17.02 -9.81
N ALA A 49 3.05 -17.47 -11.04
CA ALA A 49 3.40 -18.85 -11.35
C ALA A 49 4.92 -19.11 -11.47
N SER A 50 5.74 -18.06 -11.61
CA SER A 50 7.16 -18.16 -11.99
C SER A 50 8.15 -17.53 -11.01
N ILE A 51 7.66 -16.81 -9.99
CA ILE A 51 8.49 -16.17 -8.96
C ILE A 51 9.27 -17.21 -8.13
N ASP A 52 10.53 -16.88 -7.80
CA ASP A 52 11.34 -17.68 -6.87
C ASP A 52 10.63 -17.80 -5.51
N ALA A 53 10.60 -19.02 -4.94
CA ALA A 53 9.88 -19.31 -3.71
C ALA A 53 10.39 -18.49 -2.51
N GLY A 54 11.69 -18.19 -2.44
CA GLY A 54 12.28 -17.39 -1.38
C GLY A 54 11.85 -15.93 -1.46
N ARG A 55 11.87 -15.35 -2.67
CA ARG A 55 11.39 -13.98 -2.93
C ARG A 55 9.89 -13.85 -2.69
N PHE A 56 9.12 -14.85 -3.10
CA PHE A 56 7.68 -14.87 -2.90
C PHE A 56 7.30 -14.95 -1.42
N LEU A 57 7.97 -15.81 -0.64
CA LEU A 57 7.76 -15.86 0.80
C LEU A 57 8.12 -14.53 1.47
N ALA A 58 9.26 -13.93 1.10
CA ALA A 58 9.65 -12.62 1.59
C ALA A 58 8.60 -11.54 1.25
N PHE A 59 8.07 -11.57 0.03
CA PHE A 59 7.00 -10.70 -0.43
C PHE A 59 5.74 -10.80 0.42
N LEU A 60 5.25 -12.02 0.67
CA LEU A 60 4.06 -12.25 1.48
C LEU A 60 4.26 -11.82 2.93
N VAL A 61 5.41 -12.17 3.53
CA VAL A 61 5.74 -11.79 4.91
C VAL A 61 5.83 -10.27 5.04
N MET A 62 6.55 -9.61 4.15
CA MET A 62 6.67 -8.14 4.17
C MET A 62 5.34 -7.46 3.90
N GLY A 63 4.54 -7.96 2.95
CA GLY A 63 3.20 -7.47 2.68
C GLY A 63 2.31 -7.53 3.93
N LEU A 64 2.28 -8.70 4.59
CA LEU A 64 1.56 -8.89 5.83
C LEU A 64 2.05 -7.95 6.94
N LEU A 65 3.35 -7.82 7.13
CA LEU A 65 3.93 -6.87 8.09
C LEU A 65 3.49 -5.42 7.81
N VAL A 66 3.46 -5.01 6.54
CA VAL A 66 2.97 -3.68 6.15
C VAL A 66 1.49 -3.52 6.47
N MET A 67 0.65 -4.53 6.23
CA MET A 67 -0.77 -4.47 6.59
C MET A 67 -0.99 -4.39 8.11
N ILE A 68 -0.25 -5.18 8.88
CA ILE A 68 -0.30 -5.15 10.36
C ILE A 68 0.12 -3.77 10.88
N LEU A 69 1.23 -3.24 10.38
CA LEU A 69 1.71 -1.91 10.77
C LEU A 69 0.77 -0.81 10.28
N LEU A 70 0.13 -0.96 9.11
CA LEU A 70 -0.91 -0.04 8.67
C LEU A 70 -2.10 -0.09 9.62
N ALA A 71 -2.61 -1.25 10.02
CA ALA A 71 -3.69 -1.34 11.01
C ALA A 71 -3.27 -0.66 12.34
N TYR A 72 -2.05 -0.94 12.80
CA TYR A 72 -1.49 -0.35 14.01
C TYR A 72 -1.35 1.19 13.93
N TYR A 73 -0.79 1.73 12.86
CA TYR A 73 -0.56 3.18 12.74
C TYR A 73 -1.80 3.96 12.26
N SER A 74 -2.71 3.31 11.52
CA SER A 74 -3.87 3.97 10.92
C SER A 74 -4.98 4.28 11.93
N GLY A 75 -4.93 3.73 13.15
CA GLY A 75 -5.88 4.04 14.23
C GLY A 75 -7.17 3.25 14.13
N PHE A 76 -7.10 1.99 13.66
CA PHE A 76 -8.18 1.04 13.88
C PHE A 76 -8.49 1.03 15.40
N GLU A 77 -9.79 1.10 15.72
CA GLU A 77 -10.44 1.05 17.04
C GLU A 77 -9.49 0.52 18.11
N GLU A 78 -9.26 1.28 19.20
CA GLU A 78 -8.23 1.03 20.24
C GLU A 78 -7.66 -0.38 20.13
N ALA A 79 -6.65 -0.57 19.28
CA ALA A 79 -6.00 -1.87 19.21
C ALA A 79 -5.32 -2.02 20.57
N ASP A 80 -6.06 -2.60 21.51
CA ASP A 80 -5.71 -2.75 22.91
C ASP A 80 -4.42 -3.56 23.02
N GLY A 81 -4.06 -4.31 21.96
CA GLY A 81 -2.75 -4.92 21.82
C GLY A 81 -2.23 -5.16 20.38
N PRO A 82 -0.98 -5.68 20.29
CA PRO A 82 -0.37 -6.10 19.03
C PRO A 82 -1.07 -7.30 18.37
N LEU A 83 -1.92 -8.02 19.12
CA LEU A 83 -2.71 -9.14 18.60
C LEU A 83 -3.83 -8.65 17.67
N ASP A 84 -4.49 -7.54 18.00
CA ASP A 84 -5.59 -7.01 17.20
C ASP A 84 -5.07 -6.51 15.86
N ALA A 85 -3.95 -5.76 15.87
CA ALA A 85 -3.27 -5.35 14.64
C ALA A 85 -2.81 -6.55 13.78
N LEU A 86 -2.42 -7.66 14.40
CA LEU A 86 -2.10 -8.90 13.68
C LEU A 86 -3.34 -9.48 13.01
N LEU A 87 -4.46 -9.59 13.75
CA LEU A 87 -5.72 -10.10 13.24
C LEU A 87 -6.24 -9.22 12.10
N ASP A 88 -6.16 -7.89 12.22
CA ASP A 88 -6.55 -6.95 11.17
C ASP A 88 -5.71 -7.12 9.91
N GLY A 89 -4.39 -7.29 10.06
CA GLY A 89 -3.50 -7.57 8.94
C GLY A 89 -3.84 -8.87 8.22
N ILE A 90 -4.20 -9.92 8.98
CA ILE A 90 -4.63 -11.21 8.42
C ILE A 90 -5.98 -11.08 7.72
N VAL A 91 -6.95 -10.37 8.32
CA VAL A 91 -8.26 -10.10 7.72
C VAL A 91 -8.11 -9.29 6.44
N ALA A 92 -7.25 -8.27 6.43
CA ALA A 92 -6.96 -7.47 5.24
C ALA A 92 -6.34 -8.32 4.12
N PHE A 93 -5.39 -9.20 4.45
CA PHE A 93 -4.84 -10.14 3.49
C PHE A 93 -5.92 -11.09 2.95
N GLY A 94 -6.80 -11.61 3.81
CA GLY A 94 -7.94 -12.44 3.42
C GLY A 94 -8.92 -11.72 2.48
N VAL A 95 -9.26 -10.46 2.78
CA VAL A 95 -10.06 -9.61 1.88
C VAL A 95 -9.35 -9.44 0.54
N GLY A 96 -8.05 -9.15 0.55
CA GLY A 96 -7.24 -9.03 -0.66
C GLY A 96 -7.25 -10.32 -1.49
N MET A 97 -7.13 -11.48 -0.84
CA MET A 97 -7.15 -12.81 -1.45
C MET A 97 -8.49 -13.11 -2.12
N VAL A 98 -9.60 -12.92 -1.40
CA VAL A 98 -10.96 -13.13 -1.92
C VAL A 98 -11.27 -12.16 -3.07
N THR A 99 -10.91 -10.88 -2.90
CA THR A 99 -11.07 -9.87 -3.95
C THR A 99 -10.32 -10.26 -5.21
N SER A 100 -9.05 -10.66 -5.06
CA SER A 100 -8.20 -11.02 -6.20
C SER A 100 -8.74 -12.23 -6.94
N ILE A 101 -9.16 -13.29 -6.23
CA ILE A 101 -9.79 -14.46 -6.85
C ILE A 101 -11.06 -14.05 -7.61
N ALA A 102 -11.94 -13.27 -6.97
CA ALA A 102 -13.21 -12.85 -7.56
C ALA A 102 -12.99 -12.01 -8.83
N ILE A 103 -12.12 -11.01 -8.78
CA ILE A 103 -11.83 -10.14 -9.92
C ILE A 103 -11.16 -10.92 -11.05
N LEU A 104 -10.13 -11.72 -10.77
CA LEU A 104 -9.47 -12.51 -11.81
C LEU A 104 -10.40 -13.56 -12.45
N TRP A 105 -11.35 -14.09 -11.68
CA TRP A 105 -12.39 -14.97 -12.22
C TRP A 105 -13.36 -14.22 -13.14
N VAL A 106 -13.84 -13.04 -12.73
CA VAL A 106 -14.72 -12.18 -13.56
C VAL A 106 -14.02 -11.75 -14.85
N LEU A 107 -12.72 -11.44 -14.79
CA LEU A 107 -11.90 -11.09 -15.95
C LEU A 107 -11.59 -12.29 -16.87
N GLY A 108 -11.93 -13.52 -16.46
CA GLY A 108 -11.67 -14.74 -17.24
C GLY A 108 -10.21 -15.20 -17.23
N ILE A 109 -9.39 -14.65 -16.34
CA ILE A 109 -7.98 -15.02 -16.16
C ILE A 109 -7.89 -16.33 -15.37
N LEU A 110 -8.63 -16.41 -14.26
CA LEU A 110 -8.84 -17.67 -13.55
C LEU A 110 -9.94 -18.48 -14.23
N LYS A 111 -9.63 -19.71 -14.62
CA LYS A 111 -10.55 -20.63 -15.29
C LYS A 111 -11.02 -21.70 -14.31
N ALA A 112 -12.18 -22.29 -14.56
CA ALA A 112 -12.72 -23.37 -13.72
C ALA A 112 -11.82 -24.62 -13.65
N GLY A 113 -10.88 -24.78 -14.59
CA GLY A 113 -9.88 -25.86 -14.60
C GLY A 113 -8.48 -25.43 -14.18
N SER A 114 -8.29 -24.20 -13.67
CA SER A 114 -6.98 -23.74 -13.17
C SER A 114 -6.52 -24.62 -12.00
N SER A 115 -5.21 -24.92 -11.94
CA SER A 115 -4.68 -25.69 -10.82
C SER A 115 -4.73 -24.88 -9.52
N PHE A 116 -4.82 -25.55 -8.38
CA PHE A 116 -4.81 -24.87 -7.08
C PHE A 116 -3.57 -23.99 -6.89
N SER A 117 -2.41 -24.46 -7.37
CA SER A 117 -1.16 -23.71 -7.29
C SER A 117 -1.22 -22.41 -8.09
N ASP A 118 -1.79 -22.43 -9.29
CA ASP A 118 -1.91 -21.23 -10.14
C ASP A 118 -2.86 -20.21 -9.52
N VAL A 119 -4.00 -20.67 -9.00
CA VAL A 119 -4.99 -19.81 -8.33
C VAL A 119 -4.35 -19.11 -7.13
N VAL A 120 -3.66 -19.88 -6.27
CA VAL A 120 -3.03 -19.32 -5.07
C VAL A 120 -1.90 -18.37 -5.44
N GLY A 121 -1.02 -18.74 -6.37
CA GLY A 121 0.10 -17.90 -6.81
C GLY A 121 -0.36 -16.55 -7.37
N MET A 122 -1.27 -16.59 -8.35
CA MET A 122 -1.80 -15.38 -8.99
C MET A 122 -2.47 -14.44 -7.99
N ALA A 123 -3.37 -14.99 -7.17
CA ALA A 123 -4.18 -14.16 -6.33
C ALA A 123 -3.43 -13.74 -5.04
N ALA A 124 -2.42 -14.47 -4.57
CA ALA A 124 -1.60 -14.06 -3.42
C ALA A 124 -0.63 -12.90 -3.76
N VAL A 125 -0.11 -12.83 -4.99
CA VAL A 125 0.66 -11.66 -5.45
C VAL A 125 -0.19 -10.39 -5.38
N GLN A 126 -1.45 -10.48 -5.77
CA GLN A 126 -2.39 -9.35 -5.81
C GLN A 126 -3.04 -9.05 -4.45
N ALA A 127 -3.11 -10.06 -3.57
CA ALA A 127 -3.66 -9.92 -2.23
C ALA A 127 -2.91 -8.89 -1.38
N VAL A 128 -1.61 -8.67 -1.62
CA VAL A 128 -0.81 -7.69 -0.87
C VAL A 128 -1.25 -6.25 -1.16
N PRO A 129 -1.20 -5.72 -2.41
CA PRO A 129 -1.69 -4.37 -2.69
C PRO A 129 -3.21 -4.25 -2.46
N ALA A 130 -3.98 -5.30 -2.70
CA ALA A 130 -5.42 -5.32 -2.42
C ALA A 130 -5.70 -5.20 -0.91
N GLY A 131 -4.99 -5.96 -0.08
CA GLY A 131 -5.11 -5.89 1.37
C GLY A 131 -4.66 -4.53 1.93
N MET A 132 -3.57 -3.95 1.41
CA MET A 132 -3.17 -2.57 1.73
C MET A 132 -4.30 -1.57 1.44
N GLY A 133 -4.96 -1.70 0.28
CA GLY A 133 -6.12 -0.91 -0.08
C GLY A 133 -7.32 -1.10 0.84
N ALA A 134 -7.58 -2.33 1.27
CA ALA A 134 -8.66 -2.65 2.20
C ALA A 134 -8.47 -1.95 3.56
N VAL A 135 -7.23 -1.95 4.09
CA VAL A 135 -6.91 -1.23 5.34
C VAL A 135 -7.09 0.27 5.16
N LEU A 136 -6.59 0.85 4.07
CA LEU A 136 -6.62 2.30 3.86
C LEU A 136 -8.02 2.84 3.56
N ALA A 137 -8.82 2.13 2.77
CA ALA A 137 -10.16 2.58 2.39
C ALA A 137 -11.15 2.53 3.55
N ARG A 138 -10.99 1.58 4.48
CA ARG A 138 -11.85 1.50 5.66
C ARG A 138 -11.73 2.75 6.53
N LYS A 139 -10.51 3.27 6.69
CA LYS A 139 -10.25 4.56 7.36
C LYS A 139 -10.89 5.75 6.63
N GLN A 140 -10.77 5.80 5.31
CA GLN A 140 -11.19 6.95 4.50
C GLN A 140 -12.70 7.01 4.26
N LEU A 141 -13.35 5.86 4.09
CA LEU A 141 -14.77 5.76 3.76
C LEU A 141 -15.65 5.53 5.00
N GLY A 142 -15.06 5.18 6.14
CA GLY A 142 -15.72 4.92 7.42
C GLY A 142 -15.98 6.17 8.25
N ALA A 143 -16.13 7.35 7.63
CA ALA A 143 -16.39 8.62 8.30
C ALA A 143 -17.67 8.56 9.17
N GLY A 144 -17.50 8.22 10.45
CA GLY A 144 -18.52 8.20 11.49
C GLY A 144 -17.84 8.12 12.86
N ASP A 145 -17.52 9.28 13.42
CA ASP A 145 -17.20 9.65 14.82
C ASP A 145 -16.24 8.78 15.69
N GLN A 146 -15.73 7.65 15.19
CA GLN A 146 -14.77 6.77 15.88
C GLN A 146 -13.43 6.69 15.13
N ALA A 147 -13.01 7.79 14.49
CA ALA A 147 -11.65 7.89 13.97
C ALA A 147 -10.68 7.92 15.16
N GLY A 148 -10.24 6.73 15.59
CA GLY A 148 -9.19 6.58 16.58
C GLY A 148 -8.01 7.50 16.23
N ALA A 149 -7.46 8.18 17.24
CA ALA A 149 -6.39 9.15 17.02
C ALA A 149 -5.22 8.45 16.32
N THR A 150 -4.95 8.82 15.06
CA THR A 150 -3.78 8.32 14.34
C THR A 150 -2.56 8.48 15.25
N ARG A 151 -1.79 7.39 15.44
CA ARG A 151 -0.53 7.47 16.20
C ARG A 151 0.39 8.50 15.56
N LYS A 152 0.60 9.62 16.23
CA LYS A 152 1.47 10.72 15.78
C LYS A 152 2.92 10.43 16.15
N GLY A 153 3.85 10.70 15.24
CA GLY A 153 5.28 10.60 15.51
C GLY A 153 6.12 10.36 14.26
N TYR A 154 7.41 10.68 14.36
CA TYR A 154 8.35 10.57 13.24
C TYR A 154 8.37 9.17 12.60
N ALA A 155 8.35 8.11 13.41
CA ALA A 155 8.34 6.73 12.91
C ALA A 155 7.05 6.38 12.17
N ALA A 156 5.89 6.85 12.66
CA ALA A 156 4.61 6.64 11.99
C ALA A 156 4.58 7.37 10.63
N GLU A 157 5.09 8.60 10.57
CA GLU A 157 5.19 9.36 9.33
C GLU A 157 6.11 8.68 8.30
N LEU A 158 7.29 8.24 8.71
CA LEU A 158 8.20 7.50 7.83
C LEU A 158 7.60 6.17 7.36
N PHE A 159 6.89 5.46 8.24
CA PHE A 159 6.21 4.22 7.88
C PHE A 159 5.10 4.46 6.84
N LEU A 160 4.28 5.50 7.01
CA LEU A 160 3.24 5.85 6.04
C LEU A 160 3.85 6.24 4.70
N MET A 161 4.97 6.96 4.68
CA MET A 161 5.73 7.24 3.46
C MET A 161 6.19 5.94 2.78
N LEU A 162 6.71 4.98 3.55
CA LEU A 162 7.11 3.68 3.03
C LEU A 162 5.92 2.89 2.46
N ALA A 163 4.79 2.86 3.18
CA ALA A 163 3.58 2.17 2.73
C ALA A 163 3.02 2.79 1.42
N GLY A 164 3.00 4.12 1.32
CA GLY A 164 2.63 4.83 0.10
C GLY A 164 3.60 4.58 -1.05
N ALA A 165 4.90 4.55 -0.78
CA ALA A 165 5.92 4.21 -1.77
C ALA A 165 5.75 2.79 -2.29
N LEU A 166 5.59 1.82 -1.39
CA LEU A 166 5.34 0.42 -1.74
C LEU A 166 4.05 0.28 -2.54
N PHE A 167 2.99 0.97 -2.15
CA PHE A 167 1.73 0.93 -2.89
C PHE A 167 1.89 1.34 -4.36
N MET A 168 2.53 2.50 -4.60
CA MET A 168 2.76 2.97 -5.96
C MET A 168 3.80 2.12 -6.70
N ALA A 169 4.83 1.65 -6.01
CA ALA A 169 5.85 0.80 -6.60
C ALA A 169 5.25 -0.54 -7.05
N LEU A 170 4.44 -1.21 -6.22
CA LEU A 170 3.87 -2.51 -6.54
C LEU A 170 2.99 -2.48 -7.78
N ASN A 171 2.23 -1.40 -7.98
CA ASN A 171 1.33 -1.26 -9.13
C ASN A 171 2.03 -1.04 -10.48
N VAL A 172 3.34 -0.79 -10.49
CA VAL A 172 4.07 -0.39 -11.71
C VAL A 172 5.38 -1.18 -11.89
N ALA A 173 6.05 -1.54 -10.80
CA ALA A 173 7.35 -2.21 -10.83
C ALA A 173 7.43 -3.49 -11.66
N PRO A 174 6.45 -4.42 -11.60
CA PRO A 174 6.66 -5.73 -12.18
C PRO A 174 6.28 -5.77 -13.66
N THR A 175 6.06 -4.60 -14.27
CA THR A 175 5.84 -4.44 -15.70
C THR A 175 7.16 -4.16 -16.43
N GLU A 176 7.23 -4.51 -17.72
CA GLU A 176 8.46 -4.35 -18.51
C GLU A 176 8.82 -2.88 -18.78
N GLU A 177 7.85 -1.97 -18.70
CA GLU A 177 8.04 -0.56 -19.00
C GLU A 177 9.09 0.10 -18.12
N MET A 178 9.24 -0.32 -16.86
CA MET A 178 10.24 0.27 -15.96
C MET A 178 11.65 0.05 -16.50
N LEU A 179 11.92 -1.15 -17.02
CA LEU A 179 13.21 -1.49 -17.63
C LEU A 179 13.40 -0.80 -18.97
N LEU A 180 12.36 -0.76 -19.81
CA LEU A 180 12.42 -0.11 -21.13
C LEU A 180 12.67 1.40 -21.01
N ILE A 181 12.03 2.06 -20.04
CA ILE A 181 12.29 3.47 -19.72
C ILE A 181 13.73 3.64 -19.25
N ALA A 182 14.20 2.79 -18.34
CA ALA A 182 15.56 2.89 -17.82
C ALA A 182 16.64 2.78 -18.90
N VAL A 183 16.49 1.83 -19.84
CA VAL A 183 17.41 1.67 -20.99
C VAL A 183 17.33 2.86 -21.96
N SER A 184 16.17 3.52 -22.05
CA SER A 184 15.94 4.68 -22.93
C SER A 184 16.46 6.01 -22.35
N MET A 185 16.84 6.02 -21.07
CA MET A 185 17.26 7.24 -20.37
C MET A 185 18.76 7.46 -20.43
N THR A 186 19.15 8.73 -20.62
CA THR A 186 20.55 9.16 -20.44
C THR A 186 20.84 9.39 -18.95
N PRO A 187 22.12 9.37 -18.52
CA PRO A 187 22.47 9.68 -17.13
C PRO A 187 21.93 11.04 -16.66
N GLY A 188 21.99 12.07 -17.50
CA GLY A 188 21.45 13.39 -17.18
C GLY A 188 19.93 13.41 -16.96
N ARG A 189 19.16 12.65 -17.78
CA ARG A 189 17.70 12.50 -17.57
C ARG A 189 17.39 11.73 -16.29
N THR A 190 18.23 10.76 -15.94
CA THR A 190 18.10 9.98 -14.70
C THR A 190 18.32 10.87 -13.47
N MET A 191 19.38 11.68 -13.47
CA MET A 191 19.61 12.67 -12.42
C MET A 191 18.48 13.71 -12.34
N GLY A 192 17.96 14.15 -13.50
CA GLY A 192 16.81 15.05 -13.56
C GLY A 192 15.55 14.46 -12.94
N LEU A 193 15.25 13.19 -13.23
CA LEU A 193 14.10 12.49 -12.66
C LEU A 193 14.24 12.28 -11.14
N MET A 194 15.45 11.94 -10.67
CA MET A 194 15.76 11.87 -9.25
C MET A 194 15.52 13.22 -8.56
N ALA A 195 16.06 14.31 -9.11
CA ALA A 195 15.86 15.65 -8.56
C ALA A 195 14.37 16.05 -8.55
N LEU A 196 13.65 15.78 -9.63
CA LEU A 196 12.20 16.03 -9.70
C LEU A 196 11.43 15.24 -8.63
N SER A 197 11.77 13.96 -8.44
CA SER A 197 11.14 13.10 -7.43
C SER A 197 11.34 13.65 -6.02
N VAL A 198 12.56 14.11 -5.70
CA VAL A 198 12.88 14.75 -4.41
C VAL A 198 12.13 16.06 -4.24
N ILE A 199 12.06 16.91 -5.28
CA ILE A 199 11.33 18.18 -5.23
C ILE A 199 9.84 17.95 -4.99
N LEU A 200 9.22 17.03 -5.73
CA LEU A 200 7.80 16.73 -5.56
C LEU A 200 7.51 16.13 -4.18
N LEU A 201 8.35 15.20 -3.71
CA LEU A 201 8.22 14.67 -2.36
C LEU A 201 8.35 15.77 -1.30
N HIS A 202 9.32 16.68 -1.46
CA HIS A 202 9.47 17.82 -0.56
C HIS A 202 8.25 18.72 -0.59
N LEU A 203 7.71 18.99 -1.77
CA LEU A 203 6.52 19.80 -1.94
C LEU A 203 5.34 19.18 -1.20
N PHE A 204 5.03 17.89 -1.41
CA PHE A 204 4.00 17.19 -0.64
C PHE A 204 4.23 17.27 0.86
N VAL A 205 5.49 17.07 1.29
CA VAL A 205 5.86 17.11 2.70
C VAL A 205 5.65 18.50 3.31
N TYR A 206 5.99 19.54 2.56
CA TYR A 206 6.02 20.93 3.02
C TYR A 206 4.70 21.69 2.85
N THR A 207 3.98 21.48 1.74
CA THR A 207 2.76 22.25 1.43
C THR A 207 1.48 21.57 1.90
N VAL A 208 1.43 20.24 1.86
CA VAL A 208 0.18 19.50 2.12
C VAL A 208 0.24 18.71 3.43
N GLY A 209 1.44 18.32 3.90
CA GLY A 209 1.66 17.58 5.14
C GLY A 209 1.51 18.36 6.47
N PHE A 210 0.76 19.46 6.48
CA PHE A 210 0.38 20.19 7.71
C PHE A 210 -1.15 20.23 7.94
N ALA A 211 -1.92 19.40 7.23
CA ALA A 211 -3.34 19.21 7.51
C ALA A 211 -3.51 18.29 8.74
N GLY A 212 -3.36 18.84 9.97
CA GLY A 212 -3.58 18.07 11.20
C GLY A 212 -2.62 18.36 12.37
N GLN A 213 -1.66 19.27 12.19
CA GLN A 213 -0.95 19.91 13.29
C GLN A 213 -1.53 21.32 13.47
N GLU A 214 -2.55 21.42 14.35
CA GLU A 214 -2.75 22.67 15.08
C GLU A 214 -1.42 23.03 15.75
N GLU A 215 -1.01 24.27 15.57
CA GLU A 215 0.30 24.83 15.88
C GLU A 215 1.45 24.26 15.03
N ARG A 216 1.79 25.04 13.99
CA ARG A 216 3.21 25.23 13.66
C ARG A 216 3.97 25.31 14.98
N ALA A 217 4.82 24.35 15.29
CA ALA A 217 5.92 24.63 16.20
C ALA A 217 6.71 25.76 15.52
N GLU A 218 6.48 27.00 15.96
CA GLU A 218 7.19 28.17 15.47
C GLU A 218 8.70 27.85 15.52
N GLY A 219 9.34 27.69 14.35
CA GLY A 219 10.78 27.44 14.26
C GLY A 219 11.25 26.12 13.62
N VAL A 220 10.39 25.26 13.04
CA VAL A 220 10.89 24.13 12.23
C VAL A 220 11.47 24.66 10.90
N GLY A 221 12.78 24.91 10.86
CA GLY A 221 13.46 25.45 9.68
C GLY A 221 13.42 24.50 8.48
N PHE A 222 13.38 25.09 7.27
CA PHE A 222 13.39 24.39 5.97
C PHE A 222 14.35 23.19 5.93
N TRP A 223 15.59 23.38 6.42
CA TRP A 223 16.62 22.34 6.43
C TRP A 223 16.29 21.14 7.32
N ARG A 224 15.63 21.35 8.46
CA ARG A 224 15.23 20.26 9.34
C ARG A 224 14.17 19.41 8.66
N THR A 225 13.14 20.03 8.07
CA THR A 225 12.08 19.33 7.33
C THR A 225 12.63 18.60 6.11
N PHE A 226 13.47 19.27 5.32
CA PHE A 226 14.11 18.69 4.14
C PHE A 226 14.96 17.47 4.51
N LEU A 227 15.84 17.57 5.51
CA LEU A 227 16.72 16.45 5.90
C LEU A 227 15.96 15.30 6.57
N HIS A 228 15.06 15.60 7.53
CA HIS A 228 14.42 14.56 8.33
C HIS A 228 13.30 13.84 7.60
N PHE A 229 12.56 14.52 6.71
CA PHE A 229 11.40 13.93 6.04
C PHE A 229 11.64 13.70 4.56
N THR A 230 12.19 14.67 3.83
CA THR A 230 12.38 14.51 2.38
C THR A 230 13.53 13.59 2.05
N VAL A 231 14.72 13.80 2.62
CA VAL A 231 15.88 12.94 2.34
C VAL A 231 15.67 11.54 2.89
N ALA A 232 15.22 11.42 4.14
CA ALA A 232 14.91 10.11 4.73
C ALA A 232 13.78 9.40 3.95
N GLY A 233 12.71 10.12 3.62
CA GLY A 233 11.60 9.59 2.84
C GLY A 233 11.99 9.15 1.44
N TYR A 234 12.83 9.93 0.73
CA TYR A 234 13.34 9.52 -0.58
C TYR A 234 14.29 8.32 -0.48
N GLY A 235 15.06 8.22 0.61
CA GLY A 235 15.83 7.02 0.93
C GLY A 235 14.93 5.79 1.07
N LEU A 236 13.81 5.90 1.80
CA LEU A 236 12.82 4.82 1.92
C LEU A 236 12.17 4.50 0.58
N VAL A 237 11.87 5.49 -0.25
CA VAL A 237 11.37 5.31 -1.62
C VAL A 237 12.33 4.47 -2.45
N LEU A 238 13.64 4.78 -2.44
CA LEU A 238 14.63 3.99 -3.17
C LEU A 238 14.77 2.58 -2.62
N VAL A 239 14.72 2.40 -1.29
CA VAL A 239 14.73 1.07 -0.66
C VAL A 239 13.51 0.25 -1.09
N ALA A 240 12.32 0.85 -1.07
CA ALA A 240 11.08 0.22 -1.52
C ALA A 240 11.16 -0.16 -3.00
N SER A 241 11.61 0.76 -3.87
CA SER A 241 11.78 0.49 -5.29
C SER A 241 12.75 -0.66 -5.55
N CYS A 242 13.94 -0.64 -4.92
CA CYS A 242 14.91 -1.72 -5.02
C CYS A 242 14.34 -3.06 -4.53
N TYR A 243 13.64 -3.06 -3.39
CA TYR A 243 13.03 -4.25 -2.83
C TYR A 243 11.98 -4.86 -3.77
N VAL A 244 11.10 -4.03 -4.33
CA VAL A 244 10.05 -4.50 -5.23
C VAL A 244 10.66 -5.01 -6.54
N LEU A 245 11.60 -4.28 -7.15
CA LEU A 245 12.29 -4.72 -8.36
C LEU A 245 13.08 -6.02 -8.14
N TRP A 246 13.70 -6.19 -6.97
CA TRP A 246 14.37 -7.44 -6.60
C TRP A 246 13.37 -8.59 -6.43
N THR A 247 12.24 -8.34 -5.77
CA THR A 247 11.19 -9.33 -5.52
C THR A 247 10.72 -9.95 -6.83
N PHE A 248 10.50 -9.13 -7.84
CA PHE A 248 9.98 -9.56 -9.14
C PHE A 248 11.07 -9.86 -10.19
N GLY A 249 12.35 -9.88 -9.79
CA GLY A 249 13.45 -10.27 -10.66
C GLY A 249 13.85 -9.24 -11.73
N SER A 250 13.30 -8.03 -11.69
CA SER A 250 13.64 -6.95 -12.62
C SER A 250 15.10 -6.48 -12.53
N LEU A 251 15.82 -6.87 -11.46
CA LEU A 251 17.24 -6.57 -11.27
C LEU A 251 18.17 -7.74 -11.66
N ASP A 252 17.63 -8.90 -12.04
CA ASP A 252 18.43 -10.10 -12.30
C ASP A 252 19.26 -9.96 -13.59
N GLY A 253 20.53 -10.36 -13.52
CA GLY A 253 21.44 -10.35 -14.69
C GLY A 253 21.83 -8.98 -15.22
N GLY A 254 21.34 -7.88 -14.62
CA GLY A 254 21.62 -6.50 -15.02
C GLY A 254 22.91 -5.93 -14.44
N SER A 255 23.40 -4.84 -15.04
CA SER A 255 24.49 -4.05 -14.46
C SER A 255 24.02 -3.22 -13.28
N LEU A 256 24.92 -2.88 -12.35
CA LEU A 256 24.60 -2.00 -11.22
C LEU A 256 24.06 -0.62 -11.68
N SER A 257 24.57 -0.11 -12.81
CA SER A 257 24.08 1.14 -13.39
C SER A 257 22.63 1.01 -13.86
N LEU A 258 22.26 -0.11 -14.49
CA LEU A 258 20.90 -0.35 -14.94
C LEU A 258 19.96 -0.49 -13.74
N ALA A 259 20.35 -1.27 -12.74
CA ALA A 259 19.60 -1.41 -11.49
C ALA A 259 19.34 -0.06 -10.81
N ALA A 260 20.37 0.81 -10.75
CA ALA A 260 20.23 2.16 -10.21
C ALA A 260 19.24 3.01 -11.03
N THR A 261 19.36 3.00 -12.36
CA THR A 261 18.45 3.76 -13.24
C THR A 261 17.01 3.26 -13.11
N THR A 262 16.77 1.95 -13.16
CA THR A 262 15.42 1.36 -13.00
C THR A 262 14.83 1.69 -11.62
N SER A 263 15.65 1.68 -10.56
CA SER A 263 15.22 2.08 -9.22
C SER A 263 14.83 3.56 -9.14
N VAL A 264 15.50 4.44 -9.90
CA VAL A 264 15.13 5.87 -10.01
C VAL A 264 13.84 6.05 -10.81
N VAL A 265 13.66 5.31 -11.90
CA VAL A 265 12.43 5.32 -12.70
C VAL A 265 11.24 4.94 -11.84
N LEU A 266 11.33 3.82 -11.12
CA LEU A 266 10.29 3.37 -10.19
C LEU A 266 10.16 4.29 -8.96
N GLY A 267 11.28 4.88 -8.54
CA GLY A 267 11.34 5.85 -7.44
C GLY A 267 10.49 7.09 -7.69
N PHE A 268 10.21 7.46 -8.94
CA PHE A 268 9.36 8.60 -9.27
C PHE A 268 7.88 8.40 -8.83
N PRO A 269 7.12 7.40 -9.33
CA PRO A 269 5.77 7.14 -8.85
C PRO A 269 5.76 6.76 -7.36
N ALA A 270 6.78 6.05 -6.87
CA ALA A 270 6.89 5.71 -5.45
C ALA A 270 7.06 6.96 -4.54
N ALA A 271 7.80 7.98 -4.99
CA ALA A 271 7.91 9.26 -4.27
C ALA A 271 6.56 10.01 -4.20
N LEU A 272 5.75 9.94 -5.26
CA LEU A 272 4.39 10.50 -5.22
C LEU A 272 3.52 9.76 -4.19
N GLY A 273 3.59 8.43 -4.18
CA GLY A 273 2.90 7.60 -3.18
C GLY A 273 3.30 7.94 -1.75
N ALA A 274 4.60 8.07 -1.49
CA ALA A 274 5.12 8.48 -0.19
C ALA A 274 4.61 9.87 0.24
N GLY A 275 4.53 10.82 -0.69
CA GLY A 275 3.99 12.15 -0.44
C GLY A 275 2.50 12.14 -0.13
N ILE A 276 1.70 11.42 -0.93
CA ILE A 276 0.24 11.35 -0.80
C ILE A 276 -0.17 10.61 0.48
N ALA A 277 0.54 9.57 0.89
CA ALA A 277 0.20 8.81 2.10
C ALA A 277 0.23 9.67 3.38
N ARG A 278 0.97 10.79 3.39
CA ARG A 278 0.95 11.78 4.48
C ARG A 278 -0.29 12.69 4.49
N LEU A 279 -1.10 12.69 3.43
CA LEU A 279 -2.30 13.54 3.31
C LEU A 279 -3.58 12.83 3.74
N VAL A 280 -3.51 11.51 3.71
CA VAL A 280 -4.61 10.58 3.95
C VAL A 280 -4.71 10.26 5.46
N VAL A 281 -3.85 10.86 6.29
CA VAL A 281 -3.69 10.55 7.72
C VAL A 281 -3.54 11.84 8.52
#